data_AF-A0A0F7VTL9-F1
#
_entry.id   AF-A0A0F7VTL9-F1
#
_cell.length_a   1.000
_cell.length_b   1.000
_cell.length_c   1.000
_cell.angle_alpha   90.00
_cell.angle_beta   90.00
_cell.angle_gamma   90.00
#
_symmetry.space_group_name_H-M   'P 1'
#
loop_
_entity.id
_entity.type
_entity.pdbx_description
1 polymer ?
#
loop_
_entity_poly.entity_id
_entity_poly.type
_entity_poly.pdbx_seq_one_letter_code
_entity_poly.pdbx_strand_id
1 'polypeptide(L)'
;MDAYGTGSGTRQGPDGPGRRHSADAGAPGGAGTAGTGAEAPSGPPGAEPPVRAGAEAVVPVGEATGAGQPPGGLGADPAAAGAPRTPPAAVDAGPAGTAGPPAGVAALPARYQIVAACALALAAVVVCVHLGMLFLHVAPPNTLTERHGDAVDEWIYPEFEQNWKLFAPDPLQQNIAVQVRAEVSTADGGVRTTGWYDLSAEDGRAIDGDPLPSHTRQNQLRRAWDFYVATHDSRDRPVGLRGALAETYLRRIAVLRLERNGAAGPGGVVERVQFRSRTTSVPPPAWSDEKVSARPVHRVLPWWGVPAEETGESREAEGGAR
;
A
#
# COMPACT_ATOMS: atom_id res chain seq x y z
N MET A 1 -12.81 -39.37 20.00
CA MET A 1 -11.81 -40.35 19.56
C MET A 1 -10.50 -39.93 20.17
N ASP A 2 -10.11 -40.57 21.27
CA ASP A 2 -8.77 -40.48 21.85
C ASP A 2 -7.88 -41.55 21.22
N ALA A 3 -6.61 -41.21 20.93
CA ALA A 3 -5.51 -42.18 20.79
C ALA A 3 -4.14 -41.48 20.60
N TYR A 4 -3.35 -41.49 21.69
CA TYR A 4 -1.87 -41.41 21.80
C TYR A 4 -1.15 -40.14 21.26
N GLY A 5 -0.31 -39.42 22.00
CA GLY A 5 0.44 -39.73 23.21
C GLY A 5 1.85 -40.25 22.88
N THR A 6 2.85 -39.36 22.80
CA THR A 6 4.22 -39.69 23.22
C THR A 6 4.97 -38.42 23.58
N GLY A 7 5.48 -38.37 24.81
CA GLY A 7 6.40 -37.36 25.29
C GLY A 7 7.74 -37.99 25.65
N SER A 8 8.80 -37.21 25.48
CA SER A 8 10.13 -37.35 26.09
C SER A 8 10.77 -35.96 25.99
N GLY A 9 11.15 -35.23 27.04
CA GLY A 9 11.46 -35.60 28.42
C GLY A 9 12.97 -35.58 28.66
N THR A 10 13.60 -34.39 28.67
CA THR A 10 14.93 -34.18 29.27
C THR A 10 14.92 -32.94 30.18
N ARG A 11 15.44 -33.14 31.39
CA ARG A 11 15.43 -32.28 32.59
C ARG A 11 16.41 -31.08 32.55
N GLN A 12 16.07 -30.08 33.37
CA GLN A 12 16.85 -28.97 33.98
C GLN A 12 18.21 -29.41 34.59
N GLY A 13 19.21 -28.56 34.90
CA GLY A 13 19.40 -27.11 35.09
C GLY A 13 20.89 -26.86 35.47
N PRO A 14 21.34 -25.85 36.27
CA PRO A 14 20.84 -24.49 36.55
C PRO A 14 21.93 -23.36 36.54
N ASP A 15 21.52 -22.10 36.81
CA ASP A 15 22.22 -20.93 37.41
C ASP A 15 23.38 -20.15 36.71
N GLY A 16 23.22 -18.80 36.65
CA GLY A 16 24.24 -17.77 36.33
C GLY A 16 25.08 -17.36 37.57
N PRO A 17 25.55 -16.09 37.78
CA PRO A 17 25.61 -14.87 36.95
C PRO A 17 26.95 -14.04 37.06
N GLY A 18 27.04 -12.85 36.41
CA GLY A 18 27.91 -11.70 36.80
C GLY A 18 28.94 -11.24 35.74
N ARG A 19 28.88 -10.04 35.15
CA ARG A 19 29.09 -8.62 35.60
C ARG A 19 30.57 -8.14 35.62
N ARG A 20 30.76 -6.91 35.06
CA ARG A 20 31.83 -5.88 35.30
C ARG A 20 33.17 -6.11 34.56
N HIS A 21 34.00 -5.12 34.18
CA HIS A 21 34.00 -3.66 33.93
C HIS A 21 35.46 -3.33 33.46
N SER A 22 35.68 -2.09 32.99
CA SER A 22 36.99 -1.37 32.88
C SER A 22 37.79 -1.62 31.57
N ALA A 23 38.03 -0.66 30.66
CA ALA A 23 38.56 0.72 30.72
C ALA A 23 40.07 0.82 31.03
N ASP A 24 40.87 1.21 30.03
CA ASP A 24 42.03 2.14 30.10
C ASP A 24 42.55 2.35 28.64
N ALA A 25 42.45 3.52 28.00
CA ALA A 25 43.31 4.71 28.07
C ALA A 25 44.79 4.47 27.63
N GLY A 26 45.27 5.28 26.67
CA GLY A 26 46.70 5.41 26.39
C GLY A 26 47.10 5.70 24.94
N ALA A 27 46.93 6.94 24.50
CA ALA A 27 47.85 7.61 23.55
C ALA A 27 48.86 8.44 24.39
N PRO A 28 49.94 9.09 23.86
CA PRO A 28 50.26 9.36 22.44
C PRO A 28 51.77 9.28 22.06
N GLY A 29 52.09 9.54 20.79
CA GLY A 29 53.30 10.29 20.40
C GLY A 29 54.18 9.74 19.26
N GLY A 30 54.34 10.53 18.19
CA GLY A 30 55.68 10.78 17.61
C GLY A 30 56.01 10.30 16.19
N ALA A 31 55.70 11.15 15.19
CA ALA A 31 56.47 11.54 13.99
C ALA A 31 57.40 10.54 13.23
N GLY A 32 57.20 10.46 11.90
CA GLY A 32 58.21 10.00 10.93
C GLY A 32 57.70 10.05 9.48
N THR A 33 58.30 10.90 8.65
CA THR A 33 57.89 11.28 7.29
C THR A 33 58.43 10.40 6.16
N ALA A 34 57.65 10.40 5.06
CA ALA A 34 58.04 10.27 3.64
C ALA A 34 58.11 8.87 2.99
N GLY A 35 57.29 8.68 1.95
CA GLY A 35 57.33 7.57 1.00
C GLY A 35 56.10 7.56 0.09
N THR A 36 56.13 8.36 -0.98
CA THR A 36 55.12 8.42 -2.05
C THR A 36 54.95 7.10 -2.78
N GLY A 37 53.75 6.53 -2.74
CA GLY A 37 53.25 5.48 -3.63
C GLY A 37 51.76 5.74 -3.85
N ALA A 38 51.38 6.06 -5.09
CA ALA A 38 50.02 6.37 -5.47
C ALA A 38 49.19 5.08 -5.55
N GLU A 39 48.19 4.96 -4.67
CA GLU A 39 47.11 3.99 -4.82
C GLU A 39 45.82 4.61 -4.27
N ALA A 40 44.83 4.75 -5.15
CA ALA A 40 43.55 5.41 -4.87
C ALA A 40 42.67 4.51 -3.97
N PRO A 41 42.13 5.01 -2.85
CA PRO A 41 41.28 4.20 -2.00
C PRO A 41 39.84 4.14 -2.54
N SER A 42 39.35 2.91 -2.55
CA SER A 42 37.99 2.43 -2.79
C SER A 42 36.90 3.35 -2.21
N GLY A 43 36.00 3.80 -3.08
CA GLY A 43 34.78 4.51 -2.68
C GLY A 43 33.80 3.61 -1.94
N PRO A 44 32.91 4.18 -1.11
CA PRO A 44 31.87 3.42 -0.42
C PRO A 44 30.85 2.82 -1.41
N PRO A 45 30.23 1.67 -1.08
CA PRO A 45 29.29 0.99 -1.97
C PRO A 45 28.04 1.85 -2.21
N GLY A 46 27.50 1.72 -3.43
CA GLY A 46 26.49 2.57 -4.02
C GLY A 46 25.30 2.90 -3.11
N ALA A 47 25.02 4.19 -3.02
CA ALA A 47 23.74 4.68 -2.55
C ALA A 47 22.66 4.23 -3.54
N GLU A 48 21.74 3.38 -3.09
CA GLU A 48 20.48 3.17 -3.78
C GLU A 48 19.75 4.52 -3.90
N PRO A 49 19.17 4.86 -5.08
CA PRO A 49 18.40 6.08 -5.22
C PRO A 49 17.15 6.01 -4.33
N PRO A 50 16.69 7.12 -3.76
CA PRO A 50 15.45 7.12 -3.01
C PRO A 50 14.30 6.70 -3.93
N VAL A 51 13.64 5.60 -3.58
CA VAL A 51 12.38 5.18 -4.19
C VAL A 51 11.44 6.37 -4.11
N ARG A 52 11.02 6.88 -5.26
CA ARG A 52 10.04 7.96 -5.34
C ARG A 52 8.77 7.44 -4.68
N ALA A 53 8.44 7.97 -3.51
CA ALA A 53 7.09 7.89 -2.97
C ALA A 53 6.16 8.47 -4.04
N GLY A 54 5.41 7.59 -4.71
CA GLY A 54 4.40 8.00 -5.66
C GLY A 54 3.43 8.92 -4.93
N ALA A 55 3.43 10.20 -5.31
CA ALA A 55 2.40 11.13 -4.90
C ALA A 55 1.07 10.58 -5.44
N GLU A 56 0.22 10.08 -4.54
CA GLU A 56 -1.16 9.77 -4.87
C GLU A 56 -1.86 11.08 -5.23
N ALA A 57 -2.16 11.24 -6.51
CA ALA A 57 -3.09 12.26 -6.96
C ALA A 57 -4.48 11.91 -6.43
N VAL A 58 -4.93 12.64 -5.42
CA VAL A 58 -6.32 12.59 -4.93
C VAL A 58 -7.22 13.16 -6.03
N VAL A 59 -7.98 12.29 -6.68
CA VAL A 59 -9.04 12.66 -7.62
C VAL A 59 -10.22 13.23 -6.81
N PRO A 60 -10.75 14.43 -7.12
CA PRO A 60 -11.94 14.94 -6.44
C PRO A 60 -13.18 14.14 -6.86
N VAL A 61 -13.97 13.71 -5.88
CA VAL A 61 -15.29 13.09 -6.06
C VAL A 61 -16.24 14.13 -6.64
N GLY A 62 -16.68 13.91 -7.89
CA GLY A 62 -17.78 14.63 -8.50
C GLY A 62 -19.13 14.08 -7.99
N GLU A 63 -19.98 15.00 -7.57
CA GLU A 63 -21.34 14.78 -7.08
C GLU A 63 -22.24 14.15 -8.16
N ALA A 64 -22.69 12.92 -7.92
CA ALA A 64 -23.68 12.24 -8.74
C ALA A 64 -25.06 12.35 -8.08
N THR A 65 -25.91 13.22 -8.61
CA THR A 65 -27.35 13.23 -8.32
C THR A 65 -28.04 12.23 -9.25
N GLY A 66 -28.35 11.05 -8.72
CA GLY A 66 -29.18 10.04 -9.37
C GLY A 66 -30.64 10.19 -8.99
N ALA A 67 -31.52 10.35 -9.98
CA ALA A 67 -32.95 10.10 -9.86
C ALA A 67 -33.28 8.88 -10.74
N GLY A 68 -33.77 7.82 -10.10
CA GLY A 68 -34.02 6.52 -10.72
C GLY A 68 -35.38 6.41 -11.44
N GLN A 69 -35.45 5.48 -12.38
CA GLN A 69 -36.70 4.97 -12.96
C GLN A 69 -36.54 3.46 -13.25
N PRO A 70 -37.50 2.59 -12.85
CA PRO A 70 -37.37 1.13 -12.95
C PRO A 70 -37.81 0.57 -14.33
N PRO A 71 -37.50 -0.71 -14.66
CA PRO A 71 -37.91 -1.33 -15.92
C PRO A 71 -39.32 -1.95 -15.79
N GLY A 72 -40.25 -1.50 -16.64
CA GLY A 72 -41.58 -2.10 -16.78
C GLY A 72 -41.63 -2.96 -18.04
N GLY A 73 -41.84 -4.27 -17.87
CA GLY A 73 -42.24 -5.17 -18.94
C GLY A 73 -43.76 -5.24 -19.05
N LEU A 74 -44.29 -5.43 -20.26
CA LEU A 74 -45.62 -5.98 -20.53
C LEU A 74 -45.59 -6.64 -21.93
N GLY A 75 -46.07 -7.89 -21.98
CA GLY A 75 -46.38 -8.61 -23.21
C GLY A 75 -47.87 -8.58 -23.56
N ALA A 76 -48.17 -9.31 -24.65
CA ALA A 76 -49.46 -9.77 -25.20
C ALA A 76 -50.13 -8.92 -26.32
N ASP A 77 -49.89 -9.33 -27.58
CA ASP A 77 -50.82 -9.97 -28.57
C ASP A 77 -52.26 -9.43 -28.80
N PRO A 78 -53.01 -9.83 -29.86
CA PRO A 78 -52.70 -10.17 -31.27
C PRO A 78 -53.78 -9.65 -32.29
N ALA A 79 -53.63 -10.07 -33.56
CA ALA A 79 -54.68 -10.31 -34.58
C ALA A 79 -55.16 -9.20 -35.53
N ALA A 80 -54.91 -9.42 -36.84
CA ALA A 80 -55.94 -9.35 -37.88
C ALA A 80 -55.55 -10.24 -39.09
N ALA A 81 -56.36 -11.28 -39.30
CA ALA A 81 -56.44 -12.15 -40.48
C ALA A 81 -56.87 -11.37 -41.75
N GLY A 82 -56.77 -11.83 -43.00
CA GLY A 82 -56.42 -13.11 -43.61
C GLY A 82 -56.82 -13.09 -45.10
N ALA A 83 -56.31 -14.03 -45.90
CA ALA A 83 -56.98 -14.69 -47.05
C ALA A 83 -56.01 -15.67 -47.76
N PRO A 84 -56.52 -16.74 -48.40
CA PRO A 84 -55.79 -18.01 -48.57
C PRO A 84 -55.14 -18.13 -49.95
N ARG A 85 -53.99 -18.82 -50.05
CA ARG A 85 -53.49 -19.32 -51.33
C ARG A 85 -52.92 -20.74 -51.21
N THR A 86 -53.66 -21.62 -51.87
CA THR A 86 -53.41 -22.94 -52.46
C THR A 86 -51.94 -23.39 -52.56
N PRO A 87 -51.61 -24.67 -52.26
CA PRO A 87 -50.26 -25.19 -52.47
C PRO A 87 -49.97 -25.41 -53.96
N PRO A 88 -48.84 -24.94 -54.52
CA PRO A 88 -48.38 -25.45 -55.79
C PRO A 88 -47.70 -26.81 -55.60
N ALA A 89 -47.94 -27.64 -56.60
CA ALA A 89 -47.50 -29.01 -56.79
C ALA A 89 -46.02 -29.28 -56.45
N ALA A 90 -45.78 -30.54 -56.05
CA ALA A 90 -44.47 -31.16 -56.07
C ALA A 90 -43.81 -30.93 -57.45
N VAL A 91 -42.64 -30.30 -57.44
CA VAL A 91 -41.75 -30.27 -58.60
C VAL A 91 -40.71 -31.34 -58.37
N ASP A 92 -40.65 -32.25 -59.34
CA ASP A 92 -39.72 -33.36 -59.46
C ASP A 92 -38.28 -33.02 -59.05
N ALA A 93 -37.66 -34.00 -58.40
CA ALA A 93 -36.22 -34.07 -58.22
C ALA A 93 -35.54 -34.23 -59.60
N GLY A 94 -35.12 -33.12 -60.19
CA GLY A 94 -34.15 -33.09 -61.29
C GLY A 94 -32.71 -33.23 -60.75
N PRO A 95 -31.77 -33.80 -61.54
CA PRO A 95 -30.42 -34.09 -61.07
C PRO A 95 -29.61 -32.81 -60.82
N ALA A 96 -28.65 -32.91 -59.90
CA ALA A 96 -27.80 -31.84 -59.39
C ALA A 96 -27.25 -30.87 -60.45
N GLY A 97 -27.19 -29.57 -60.09
CA GLY A 97 -26.21 -28.65 -60.67
C GLY A 97 -26.70 -27.23 -60.91
N THR A 98 -26.49 -26.34 -59.94
CA THR A 98 -25.95 -25.00 -60.19
C THR A 98 -25.52 -24.41 -58.85
N ALA A 99 -24.24 -24.55 -58.53
CA ALA A 99 -23.60 -23.70 -57.54
C ALA A 99 -23.85 -22.25 -57.98
N GLY A 100 -24.42 -21.42 -57.09
CA GLY A 100 -24.51 -19.98 -57.34
C GLY A 100 -23.15 -19.40 -57.70
N PRO A 101 -23.08 -18.22 -58.35
CA PRO A 101 -21.81 -17.60 -58.70
C PRO A 101 -20.93 -17.54 -57.45
N PRO A 102 -19.63 -17.90 -57.56
CA PRO A 102 -18.76 -17.91 -56.40
C PRO A 102 -18.80 -16.53 -55.73
N ALA A 103 -19.09 -16.49 -54.43
CA ALA A 103 -19.17 -15.27 -53.65
C ALA A 103 -17.96 -15.16 -52.71
N GLY A 104 -17.53 -13.94 -52.40
CA GLY A 104 -16.38 -13.68 -51.53
C GLY A 104 -15.03 -14.03 -52.19
N VAL A 105 -14.06 -14.50 -51.41
CA VAL A 105 -12.69 -14.82 -51.90
C VAL A 105 -12.68 -15.82 -53.06
N ALA A 106 -13.68 -16.71 -53.15
CA ALA A 106 -13.81 -17.68 -54.23
C ALA A 106 -14.19 -17.06 -55.59
N ALA A 107 -14.63 -15.79 -55.62
CA ALA A 107 -14.96 -15.05 -56.85
C ALA A 107 -13.73 -14.46 -57.55
N LEU A 108 -12.59 -14.39 -56.86
CA LEU A 108 -11.39 -13.75 -57.38
C LEU A 108 -10.63 -14.64 -58.37
N PRO A 109 -9.82 -14.08 -59.28
CA PRO A 109 -8.89 -14.85 -60.10
C PRO A 109 -7.93 -15.66 -59.21
N ALA A 110 -7.57 -16.90 -59.63
CA ALA A 110 -6.82 -17.87 -58.83
C ALA A 110 -5.57 -17.30 -58.12
N ARG A 111 -4.83 -16.38 -58.76
CA ARG A 111 -3.68 -15.69 -58.16
C ARG A 111 -4.03 -14.88 -56.90
N TYR A 112 -5.17 -14.18 -56.92
CA TYR A 112 -5.64 -13.41 -55.78
C TYR A 112 -6.30 -14.29 -54.72
N GLN A 113 -6.87 -15.44 -55.10
CA GLN A 113 -7.34 -16.45 -54.15
C GLN A 113 -6.19 -17.04 -53.34
N ILE A 114 -5.06 -17.34 -54.00
CA ILE A 114 -3.85 -17.85 -53.33
C ILE A 114 -3.32 -16.79 -52.36
N VAL A 115 -3.21 -15.53 -52.79
CA VAL A 115 -2.77 -14.43 -51.91
C VAL A 115 -3.72 -14.27 -50.72
N ALA A 116 -5.03 -14.30 -50.95
CA ALA A 116 -6.04 -14.21 -49.89
C ALA A 116 -5.95 -15.39 -48.92
N ALA A 117 -5.77 -16.61 -49.42
CA ALA A 117 -5.60 -17.80 -48.60
C ALA A 117 -4.32 -17.72 -47.75
N CYS A 118 -3.20 -17.27 -48.32
CA CYS A 118 -1.95 -17.05 -47.59
C CYS A 118 -2.10 -15.97 -46.51
N ALA A 119 -2.77 -14.85 -46.82
CA ALA A 119 -3.03 -13.79 -45.85
C ALA A 119 -3.91 -14.27 -44.69
N LEU A 120 -4.95 -15.07 -45.00
CA LEU A 120 -5.86 -15.61 -43.99
C LEU A 120 -5.17 -16.68 -43.12
N ALA A 121 -4.31 -17.51 -43.72
CA ALA A 121 -3.48 -18.45 -42.99
C ALA A 121 -2.50 -17.73 -42.05
N LEU A 122 -1.84 -16.66 -42.52
CA LEU A 122 -0.96 -15.85 -41.69
C LEU A 122 -1.72 -15.19 -40.53
N ALA A 123 -2.89 -14.62 -40.80
CA ALA A 123 -3.74 -14.04 -39.77
C ALA A 123 -4.16 -15.08 -38.71
N ALA A 124 -4.55 -16.28 -39.14
CA ALA A 124 -4.88 -17.37 -38.22
C ALA A 124 -3.67 -17.77 -37.33
N VAL A 125 -2.47 -17.84 -37.89
CA VAL A 125 -1.24 -18.10 -37.12
C VAL A 125 -1.00 -17.01 -36.09
N VAL A 126 -1.10 -15.73 -36.47
CA VAL A 126 -0.93 -14.60 -35.54
C VAL A 126 -1.94 -14.66 -34.40
N VAL A 127 -3.21 -14.97 -34.68
CA VAL A 127 -4.24 -15.15 -33.66
C VAL A 127 -3.90 -16.29 -32.71
N CYS A 128 -3.49 -17.45 -33.23
CA CYS A 128 -3.08 -18.58 -32.40
C CYS A 128 -1.88 -18.24 -31.50
N VAL A 129 -0.88 -17.52 -32.04
CA VAL A 129 0.27 -17.05 -31.26
C VAL A 129 -0.19 -16.10 -30.16
N HIS A 130 -1.02 -15.10 -30.48
CA HIS A 130 -1.51 -14.15 -29.50
C HIS A 130 -2.31 -14.82 -28.38
N LEU A 131 -3.19 -15.78 -28.71
CA LEU A 131 -3.92 -16.56 -27.71
C LEU A 131 -2.99 -17.42 -26.84
N GLY A 132 -1.94 -18.00 -27.43
CA GLY A 132 -0.92 -18.73 -26.69
C GLY A 132 -0.13 -17.84 -25.72
N MET A 133 0.29 -16.65 -26.16
CA MET A 133 0.98 -15.67 -25.31
C MET A 133 0.08 -15.18 -24.18
N LEU A 134 -1.19 -14.88 -24.48
CA LEU A 134 -2.17 -14.47 -23.47
C LEU A 134 -2.41 -15.58 -22.44
N PHE A 135 -2.51 -16.84 -22.89
CA PHE A 135 -2.62 -17.99 -21.99
C PHE A 135 -1.40 -18.09 -21.08
N LEU A 136 -0.18 -18.00 -21.62
CA LEU A 136 1.06 -18.08 -20.85
C LEU A 136 1.22 -16.92 -19.84
N HIS A 137 0.70 -15.73 -20.18
CA HIS A 137 0.72 -14.56 -19.32
C HIS A 137 -0.27 -14.68 -18.14
N VAL A 138 -1.43 -15.31 -18.35
CA VAL A 138 -2.47 -15.48 -17.29
C VAL A 138 -2.31 -16.79 -16.52
N ALA A 139 -1.64 -17.80 -17.10
CA ALA A 139 -1.44 -19.09 -16.47
C ALA A 139 -0.56 -18.99 -15.20
N PRO A 140 -0.74 -19.92 -14.23
CA PRO A 140 0.19 -20.05 -13.12
C PRO A 140 1.65 -20.22 -13.58
N PRO A 141 2.64 -19.89 -12.73
CA PRO A 141 4.05 -20.03 -13.06
C PRO A 141 4.38 -21.42 -13.59
N ASN A 142 5.06 -21.47 -14.72
CA ASN A 142 5.46 -22.69 -15.39
C ASN A 142 6.86 -22.49 -16.00
N THR A 143 7.51 -23.59 -16.35
CA THR A 143 8.91 -23.58 -16.83
C THR A 143 9.13 -22.78 -18.12
N LEU A 144 8.10 -22.57 -18.94
CA LEU A 144 8.19 -21.72 -20.13
C LEU A 144 8.12 -20.24 -19.77
N THR A 145 7.15 -19.84 -18.94
CA THR A 145 7.03 -18.46 -18.46
C THR A 145 8.23 -18.05 -17.59
N GLU A 146 8.81 -18.96 -16.81
CA GLU A 146 10.04 -18.67 -16.04
C GLU A 146 11.27 -18.42 -16.91
N ARG A 147 11.34 -19.05 -18.10
CA ARG A 147 12.49 -18.92 -19.01
C ARG A 147 12.32 -17.83 -20.07
N HIS A 148 11.08 -17.56 -20.45
CA HIS A 148 10.73 -16.69 -21.57
C HIS A 148 9.68 -15.62 -21.22
N GLY A 149 9.46 -15.35 -19.92
CA GLY A 149 8.48 -14.38 -19.44
C GLY A 149 8.63 -13.01 -20.09
N ASP A 150 9.86 -12.51 -20.21
CA ASP A 150 10.15 -11.21 -20.85
C ASP A 150 9.59 -11.09 -22.28
N ALA A 151 9.65 -12.18 -23.07
CA ALA A 151 9.15 -12.19 -24.45
C ALA A 151 7.62 -12.29 -24.52
N VAL A 152 7.00 -12.96 -23.54
CA VAL A 152 5.54 -13.00 -23.37
C VAL A 152 5.03 -11.60 -23.01
N ASP A 153 5.72 -10.96 -22.06
CA ASP A 153 5.42 -9.65 -21.54
C ASP A 153 5.59 -8.55 -22.61
N GLU A 154 6.67 -8.58 -23.39
CA GLU A 154 6.89 -7.65 -24.50
C GLU A 154 5.78 -7.73 -25.57
N TRP A 155 5.22 -8.92 -25.82
CA TRP A 155 4.12 -9.11 -26.78
C TRP A 155 2.77 -8.64 -26.23
N ILE A 156 2.52 -8.78 -24.93
CA ILE A 156 1.19 -8.55 -24.31
C ILE A 156 1.05 -7.12 -23.77
N TYR A 157 2.06 -6.59 -23.08
CA TYR A 157 1.95 -5.29 -22.40
C TYR A 157 1.70 -4.06 -23.30
N PRO A 158 2.06 -4.03 -24.61
CA PRO A 158 1.68 -2.91 -25.48
C PRO A 158 0.16 -2.73 -25.63
N GLU A 159 -0.60 -3.82 -25.59
CA GLU A 159 -2.05 -3.82 -25.84
C GLU A 159 -2.87 -4.09 -24.58
N PHE A 160 -2.30 -4.79 -23.59
CA PHE A 160 -2.98 -5.19 -22.35
C PHE A 160 -2.12 -4.88 -21.12
N GLU A 161 -2.17 -3.63 -20.66
CA GLU A 161 -1.62 -3.28 -19.35
C GLU A 161 -2.57 -3.76 -18.24
N GLN A 162 -2.16 -4.80 -17.51
CA GLN A 162 -2.91 -5.30 -16.36
C GLN A 162 -2.69 -4.41 -15.12
N ASN A 163 -3.43 -3.31 -15.02
CA ASN A 163 -3.40 -2.46 -13.82
C ASN A 163 -4.52 -2.82 -12.84
N TRP A 164 -4.21 -3.70 -11.89
CA TRP A 164 -5.14 -4.16 -10.85
C TRP A 164 -5.24 -3.23 -9.63
N LYS A 165 -4.60 -2.05 -9.68
CA LYS A 165 -4.55 -1.11 -8.55
C LYS A 165 -5.93 -0.66 -8.06
N LEU A 166 -6.97 -0.76 -8.91
CA LEU A 166 -8.36 -0.44 -8.54
C LEU A 166 -9.02 -1.51 -7.64
N PHE A 167 -8.61 -2.78 -7.76
CA PHE A 167 -9.23 -3.91 -7.05
C PHE A 167 -8.32 -4.56 -6.00
N ALA A 168 -7.01 -4.39 -6.15
CA ALA A 168 -6.01 -4.87 -5.22
C ALA A 168 -4.90 -3.80 -5.11
N PRO A 169 -5.16 -2.65 -4.45
CA PRO A 169 -4.08 -1.75 -4.10
C PRO A 169 -3.04 -2.53 -3.28
N ASP A 170 -1.76 -2.27 -3.53
CA ASP A 170 -0.69 -2.93 -2.79
C ASP A 170 -0.94 -2.74 -1.29
N PRO A 171 -1.09 -3.83 -0.53
CA PRO A 171 -1.29 -3.72 0.90
C PRO A 171 -0.09 -3.00 1.50
N LEU A 172 -0.35 -2.15 2.49
CA LEU A 172 0.73 -1.40 3.16
C LEU A 172 1.70 -2.40 3.78
N GLN A 173 2.86 -2.60 3.14
CA GLN A 173 3.87 -3.56 3.58
C GLN A 173 4.73 -3.03 4.74
N GLN A 174 4.30 -1.95 5.38
CA GLN A 174 5.02 -1.25 6.42
C GLN A 174 4.11 -0.93 7.60
N ASN A 175 4.59 -1.22 8.80
CA ASN A 175 4.03 -0.75 10.05
C ASN A 175 4.66 0.59 10.42
N ILE A 176 3.84 1.63 10.58
CA ILE A 176 4.27 2.96 11.01
C ILE A 176 3.76 3.21 12.42
N ALA A 177 4.68 3.26 13.40
CA ALA A 177 4.35 3.66 14.76
C ALA A 177 4.64 5.15 14.95
N VAL A 178 3.63 5.92 15.37
CA VAL A 178 3.75 7.34 15.70
C VAL A 178 4.00 7.46 17.20
N GLN A 179 5.12 8.10 17.53
CA GLN A 179 5.59 8.25 18.90
C GLN A 179 5.79 9.73 19.20
N VAL A 180 5.58 10.13 20.45
CA VAL A 180 5.74 11.51 20.91
C VAL A 180 6.58 11.57 22.17
N ARG A 181 7.40 12.62 22.29
CA ARG A 181 7.98 13.03 23.57
C ARG A 181 7.66 14.49 23.82
N ALA A 182 7.72 14.89 25.08
CA ALA A 182 7.42 16.23 25.50
C ALA A 182 8.57 16.86 26.27
N GLU A 183 8.66 18.18 26.20
CA GLU A 183 9.35 19.01 27.17
C GLU A 183 8.27 19.55 28.12
N VAL A 184 8.43 19.29 29.40
CA VAL A 184 7.44 19.64 30.42
C VAL A 184 8.07 20.51 31.49
N SER A 185 7.37 21.57 31.87
CA SER A 185 7.66 22.34 33.07
C SER A 185 7.03 21.63 34.27
N THR A 186 7.74 21.64 35.39
CA THR A 186 7.32 21.00 36.65
C THR A 186 6.87 22.06 37.65
N ALA A 187 6.04 21.67 38.61
CA ALA A 187 5.58 22.58 39.66
C ALA A 187 6.75 23.21 40.47
N ASP A 188 7.89 22.52 40.53
CA ASP A 188 9.11 22.98 41.20
C ASP A 188 9.92 23.98 40.34
N GLY A 189 9.40 24.42 39.20
CA GLY A 189 10.04 25.36 38.27
C GLY A 189 11.11 24.76 37.37
N GLY A 190 11.35 23.45 37.45
CA GLY A 190 12.29 22.74 36.58
C GLY A 190 11.66 22.37 35.23
N VAL A 191 12.50 22.22 34.19
CA VAL A 191 12.10 21.70 32.88
C VAL A 191 12.74 20.33 32.68
N ARG A 192 11.97 19.35 32.20
CA ARG A 192 12.49 18.02 31.84
C ARG A 192 11.92 17.54 30.51
N THR A 193 12.72 16.74 29.80
CA THR A 193 12.26 16.03 28.61
C THR A 193 11.80 14.62 28.98
N THR A 194 10.63 14.20 28.48
CA THR A 194 10.12 12.86 28.69
C THR A 194 10.83 11.83 27.82
N GLY A 195 10.61 10.54 28.12
CA GLY A 195 10.83 9.47 27.16
C GLY A 195 9.87 9.55 25.96
N TRP A 196 10.08 8.67 25.00
CA TRP A 196 9.17 8.49 23.87
C TRP A 196 7.96 7.64 24.31
N TYR A 197 6.77 8.22 24.19
CA TYR A 197 5.49 7.54 24.31
C TYR A 197 5.05 7.04 22.95
N ASP A 198 4.61 5.79 22.88
CA ASP A 198 4.11 5.21 21.64
C ASP A 198 2.59 5.34 21.55
N LEU A 199 2.14 6.34 20.78
CA LEU A 199 0.72 6.65 20.61
C LEU A 199 0.01 5.56 19.79
N SER A 200 0.71 4.98 18.82
CA SER A 200 0.19 3.86 18.02
C SER A 200 0.01 2.60 18.87
N ALA A 201 0.95 2.31 19.77
CA ALA A 201 0.83 1.19 20.69
C ALA A 201 -0.27 1.41 21.74
N GLU A 202 -0.52 2.65 22.15
CA GLU A 202 -1.68 3.00 22.99
C GLU A 202 -2.99 2.68 22.27
N ASP A 203 -3.15 3.11 21.01
CA ASP A 203 -4.34 2.78 20.20
C ASP A 203 -4.46 1.27 19.98
N GLY A 204 -3.35 0.58 19.69
CA GLY A 204 -3.31 -0.87 19.53
C GLY A 204 -3.84 -1.61 20.77
N ARG A 205 -3.38 -1.26 21.97
CA ARG A 205 -3.88 -1.86 23.22
C ARG A 205 -5.35 -1.56 23.49
N ALA A 206 -5.86 -0.41 23.04
CA ALA A 206 -7.26 -0.04 23.21
C ALA A 206 -8.20 -0.72 22.20
N ILE A 207 -7.65 -1.27 21.12
CA ILE A 207 -8.39 -2.00 20.07
C ILE A 207 -8.25 -3.51 20.27
N ASP A 208 -7.12 -3.98 20.79
CA ASP A 208 -6.82 -5.39 20.97
C ASP A 208 -7.87 -6.06 21.87
N GLY A 209 -8.51 -7.12 21.36
CA GLY A 209 -9.58 -7.85 22.05
C GLY A 209 -10.93 -7.12 22.19
N ASP A 210 -11.08 -5.91 21.66
CA ASP A 210 -12.38 -5.22 21.61
C ASP A 210 -13.23 -5.82 20.47
N PRO A 211 -14.43 -6.38 20.73
CA PRO A 211 -15.29 -6.93 19.68
C PRO A 211 -15.94 -5.85 18.82
N LEU A 212 -16.04 -4.60 19.31
CA LEU A 212 -16.71 -3.48 18.62
C LEU A 212 -15.90 -2.18 18.76
N PRO A 213 -14.63 -2.17 18.29
CA PRO A 213 -13.75 -1.03 18.42
C PRO A 213 -14.29 0.18 17.65
N SER A 214 -14.27 1.34 18.30
CA SER A 214 -14.67 2.60 17.66
C SER A 214 -13.76 2.94 16.47
N HIS A 215 -14.36 3.27 15.32
CA HIS A 215 -13.62 3.76 14.15
C HIS A 215 -12.77 4.99 14.45
N THR A 216 -13.20 5.85 15.39
CA THR A 216 -12.39 7.00 15.81
C THR A 216 -11.11 6.54 16.48
N ARG A 217 -11.15 5.54 17.37
CA ARG A 217 -9.93 5.00 18.01
C ARG A 217 -8.99 4.37 17.00
N GLN A 218 -9.54 3.63 16.05
CA GLN A 218 -8.76 2.97 15.00
C GLN A 218 -8.07 3.95 14.04
N ASN A 219 -8.74 5.06 13.72
CA ASN A 219 -8.34 5.88 12.58
C ASN A 219 -7.85 7.28 12.95
N GLN A 220 -8.10 7.81 14.16
CA GLN A 220 -7.78 9.19 14.50
C GLN A 220 -6.28 9.48 14.30
N LEU A 221 -5.41 8.73 14.96
CA LEU A 221 -3.96 8.96 14.89
C LEU A 221 -3.42 8.68 13.48
N ARG A 222 -3.87 7.59 12.85
CA ARG A 222 -3.48 7.23 11.48
C ARG A 222 -3.84 8.34 10.50
N ARG A 223 -5.09 8.82 10.52
CA ARG A 223 -5.55 9.90 9.63
C ARG A 223 -4.83 11.21 9.91
N ALA A 224 -4.51 11.52 11.16
CA ALA A 224 -3.71 12.69 11.51
C ALA A 224 -2.30 12.61 10.94
N TRP A 225 -1.67 11.44 11.02
CA TRP A 225 -0.35 11.19 10.45
C TRP A 225 -0.35 11.22 8.91
N ASP A 226 -1.30 10.55 8.28
CA ASP A 226 -1.47 10.55 6.82
C ASP A 226 -1.69 11.99 6.31
N PHE A 227 -2.51 12.76 7.02
CA PHE A 227 -2.75 14.16 6.68
C PHE A 227 -1.47 14.99 6.80
N TYR A 228 -0.69 14.81 7.88
CA TYR A 228 0.61 15.47 8.05
C TYR A 228 1.55 15.13 6.89
N VAL A 229 1.74 13.85 6.57
CA VAL A 229 2.65 13.40 5.50
C VAL A 229 2.23 13.96 4.14
N ALA A 230 0.92 14.01 3.85
CA ALA A 230 0.41 14.52 2.58
C ALA A 230 0.55 16.05 2.41
N THR A 231 0.78 16.80 3.49
CA THR A 231 0.82 18.27 3.46
C THR A 231 2.16 18.87 3.89
N HIS A 232 3.22 18.08 3.98
CA HIS A 232 4.56 18.54 4.33
C HIS A 232 5.59 18.15 3.28
N ASP A 233 6.58 19.02 3.06
CA ASP A 233 7.69 18.72 2.17
C ASP A 233 8.72 17.77 2.83
N SER A 234 9.74 17.38 2.05
CA SER A 234 10.85 16.54 2.53
C SER A 234 11.66 17.10 3.71
N ARG A 235 11.49 18.39 4.04
CA ARG A 235 12.14 19.08 5.16
C ARG A 235 11.16 19.36 6.31
N ASP A 236 10.03 18.67 6.34
CA ASP A 236 8.98 18.82 7.36
C ASP A 236 8.37 20.22 7.41
N ARG A 237 8.34 20.95 6.27
CA ARG A 237 7.71 22.28 6.19
C ARG A 237 6.27 22.18 5.67
N PRO A 238 5.30 22.89 6.28
CA PRO A 238 3.90 22.82 5.87
C PRO A 238 3.70 23.44 4.48
N VAL A 239 2.90 22.75 3.66
CA VAL A 239 2.48 23.22 2.33
C VAL A 239 1.09 23.84 2.43
N GLY A 240 1.05 25.17 2.45
CA GLY A 240 -0.19 25.94 2.53
C GLY A 240 -0.94 25.78 3.86
N LEU A 241 -2.18 26.28 3.90
CA LEU A 241 -3.01 26.28 5.13
C LEU A 241 -3.26 24.87 5.68
N ARG A 242 -3.41 23.87 4.81
CA ARG A 242 -3.67 22.49 5.21
C ARG A 242 -2.51 21.90 6.03
N GLY A 243 -1.27 22.26 5.71
CA GLY A 243 -0.10 21.85 6.48
C GLY A 243 -0.15 22.33 7.94
N ALA A 244 -0.41 23.62 8.15
CA ALA A 244 -0.54 24.19 9.50
C ALA A 244 -1.69 23.55 10.31
N LEU A 245 -2.80 23.22 9.66
CA LEU A 245 -3.91 22.49 10.29
C LEU A 245 -3.52 21.06 10.65
N ALA A 246 -2.72 20.38 9.83
CA ALA A 246 -2.24 19.04 10.12
C ALA A 246 -1.32 19.01 11.34
N GLU A 247 -0.41 19.98 11.47
CA GLU A 247 0.43 20.15 12.66
C GLU A 247 -0.43 20.37 13.92
N THR A 248 -1.39 21.29 13.84
CA THR A 248 -2.30 21.59 14.96
C THR A 248 -3.10 20.37 15.38
N TYR A 249 -3.65 19.62 14.41
CA TYR A 249 -4.44 18.43 14.71
C TYR A 249 -3.60 17.32 15.36
N LEU A 250 -2.41 17.03 14.81
CA LEU A 250 -1.52 16.02 15.36
C LEU A 250 -1.02 16.40 16.76
N ARG A 251 -0.65 17.68 16.95
CA ARG A 251 -0.23 18.25 18.23
C ARG A 251 -1.34 18.15 19.28
N ARG A 252 -2.58 18.52 18.94
CA ARG A 252 -3.75 18.40 19.83
C ARG A 252 -3.98 16.97 20.30
N ILE A 253 -3.87 15.98 19.40
CA ILE A 253 -4.00 14.56 19.75
C ILE A 253 -2.94 14.17 20.78
N ALA A 254 -1.69 14.56 20.56
CA ALA A 254 -0.61 14.23 21.49
C ALA A 254 -0.77 14.90 22.84
N VAL A 255 -1.07 16.21 22.88
CA VAL A 255 -1.23 16.94 24.15
C VAL A 255 -2.35 16.31 24.98
N LEU A 256 -3.52 16.06 24.39
CA LEU A 256 -4.64 15.42 25.10
C LEU A 256 -4.29 14.02 25.65
N ARG A 257 -3.48 13.25 24.93
CA ARG A 257 -3.05 11.91 25.37
C ARG A 257 -1.96 12.00 26.44
N LEU A 258 -1.00 12.92 26.30
CA LEU A 258 0.04 13.17 27.29
C LEU A 258 -0.55 13.66 28.62
N GLU A 259 -1.54 14.55 28.57
CA GLU A 259 -2.28 15.01 29.76
C GLU A 259 -3.04 13.85 30.42
N ARG A 260 -3.80 13.08 29.63
CA ARG A 260 -4.53 11.91 30.15
C ARG A 260 -3.61 10.90 30.83
N ASN A 261 -2.41 10.71 30.28
CA ASN A 261 -1.41 9.78 30.81
C ASN A 261 -0.55 10.40 31.93
N GLY A 262 -0.81 11.65 32.33
CA GLY A 262 -0.09 12.34 33.39
C GLY A 262 1.38 12.60 33.07
N ALA A 263 1.74 12.75 31.80
CA ALA A 263 3.14 12.80 31.35
C ALA A 263 3.95 13.95 31.97
N ALA A 264 3.30 15.09 32.26
CA ALA A 264 3.91 16.24 32.92
C ALA A 264 4.08 16.05 34.44
N GLY A 265 3.28 15.17 35.05
CA GLY A 265 3.18 15.01 36.50
C GLY A 265 2.22 16.04 37.14
N PRO A 266 1.97 15.94 38.46
CA PRO A 266 1.07 16.86 39.16
C PRO A 266 1.55 18.31 39.05
N GLY A 267 0.66 19.22 38.60
CA GLY A 267 0.97 20.64 38.42
C GLY A 267 2.02 20.94 37.33
N GLY A 268 2.38 19.97 36.50
CA GLY A 268 3.27 20.18 35.37
C GLY A 268 2.51 20.53 34.09
N VAL A 269 3.17 21.24 33.17
CA VAL A 269 2.60 21.72 31.91
C VAL A 269 3.42 21.20 30.74
N VAL A 270 2.77 20.84 29.64
CA VAL A 270 3.45 20.44 28.39
C VAL A 270 3.79 21.70 27.61
N GLU A 271 5.08 22.00 27.48
CA GLU A 271 5.58 23.22 26.83
C GLU A 271 5.80 23.00 25.33
N ARG A 272 6.42 21.87 24.99
CA ARG A 272 6.74 21.50 23.61
C ARG A 272 6.56 20.02 23.40
N VAL A 273 6.24 19.63 22.18
CA VAL A 273 6.19 18.23 21.75
C VAL A 273 7.10 17.98 20.58
N GLN A 274 7.62 16.76 20.49
CA GLN A 274 8.34 16.28 19.33
C GLN A 274 7.81 14.91 18.96
N PHE A 275 7.54 14.73 17.67
CA PHE A 275 7.10 13.47 17.13
C PHE A 275 8.24 12.72 16.47
N ARG A 276 8.12 11.40 16.43
CA ARG A 276 8.85 10.56 15.49
C ARG A 276 7.93 9.48 14.95
N SER A 277 8.14 9.12 13.70
CA SER A 277 7.65 7.84 13.19
C SER A 277 8.75 6.80 13.28
N ARG A 278 8.35 5.57 13.57
CA ARG A 278 9.17 4.36 13.48
C ARG A 278 8.51 3.43 12.47
N THR A 279 9.11 3.32 11.30
CA THR A 279 8.64 2.49 10.20
C THR A 279 9.39 1.17 10.17
N THR A 280 8.68 0.06 10.14
CA THR A 280 9.23 -1.30 10.02
C THR A 280 8.46 -2.07 8.98
N SER A 281 9.14 -2.88 8.16
CA SER A 281 8.45 -3.78 7.22
C SER A 281 7.54 -4.77 7.98
N VAL A 282 6.41 -5.11 7.35
CA VAL A 282 5.56 -6.21 7.81
C VAL A 282 6.33 -7.52 7.60
N PRO A 283 6.42 -8.42 8.60
CA PRO A 283 7.11 -9.68 8.41
C PRO A 283 6.40 -10.52 7.35
N PRO A 284 7.14 -11.18 6.44
CA PRO A 284 6.55 -12.11 5.51
C PRO A 284 5.95 -13.30 6.29
N PRO A 285 4.91 -13.95 5.74
CA PRO A 285 4.36 -15.16 6.32
C PRO A 285 5.41 -16.27 6.43
N ALA A 286 5.25 -17.20 7.37
CA ALA A 286 6.21 -18.28 7.60
C ALA A 286 6.40 -19.23 6.40
N TRP A 287 5.49 -19.20 5.43
CA TRP A 287 5.55 -20.01 4.20
C TRP A 287 6.24 -19.28 3.03
N SER A 288 6.65 -18.02 3.19
CA SER A 288 7.35 -17.24 2.17
C SER A 288 8.86 -17.22 2.42
N ASP A 289 9.64 -17.35 1.35
CA ASP A 289 11.11 -17.20 1.37
C ASP A 289 11.56 -15.73 1.23
N GLU A 290 10.62 -14.79 1.14
CA GLU A 290 10.91 -13.36 0.99
C GLU A 290 11.73 -12.83 2.18
N LYS A 291 12.73 -12.00 1.89
CA LYS A 291 13.59 -11.39 2.90
C LYS A 291 13.40 -9.89 2.91
N VAL A 292 12.62 -9.40 3.86
CA VAL A 292 12.48 -7.98 4.15
C VAL A 292 13.37 -7.56 5.31
N SER A 293 13.90 -6.34 5.27
CA SER A 293 14.67 -5.78 6.38
C SER A 293 13.77 -5.52 7.59
N ALA A 294 14.10 -6.11 8.74
CA ALA A 294 13.45 -5.80 10.01
C ALA A 294 13.97 -4.51 10.68
N ARG A 295 14.95 -3.82 10.07
CA ARG A 295 15.57 -2.63 10.67
C ARG A 295 14.59 -1.46 10.65
N PRO A 296 14.26 -0.86 11.81
CA PRO A 296 13.35 0.28 11.86
C PRO A 296 13.98 1.55 11.28
N VAL A 297 13.26 2.23 10.40
CA VAL A 297 13.59 3.56 9.91
C VAL A 297 12.87 4.59 10.77
N HIS A 298 13.58 5.62 11.22
CA HIS A 298 13.01 6.68 12.04
C HIS A 298 12.99 8.00 11.28
N ARG A 299 11.87 8.71 11.29
CA ARG A 299 11.76 10.12 10.90
C ARG A 299 11.35 10.93 12.12
N VAL A 300 12.23 11.82 12.57
CA VAL A 300 12.01 12.69 13.74
C VAL A 300 11.63 14.07 13.25
N LEU A 301 10.49 14.57 13.70
CA LEU A 301 9.99 15.89 13.35
C LEU A 301 10.66 16.98 14.19
N PRO A 302 10.63 18.26 13.77
CA PRO A 302 11.05 19.38 14.61
C PRO A 302 10.20 19.47 15.89
N TRP A 303 10.73 20.19 16.88
CA TRP A 303 9.97 20.52 18.09
C TRP A 303 8.89 21.55 17.80
N TRP A 304 7.69 21.34 18.34
CA TRP A 304 6.58 22.28 18.24
C TRP A 304 6.21 22.79 19.62
N GLY A 305 6.08 24.11 19.77
CA GLY A 305 5.52 24.71 20.97
C GLY A 305 4.05 24.36 21.13
N VAL A 306 3.61 24.21 22.37
CA VAL A 306 2.21 24.00 22.73
C VAL A 306 1.66 25.33 23.26
N PRO A 307 0.72 25.98 22.57
CA PRO A 307 0.00 27.13 23.06
C PRO A 307 -0.79 26.82 24.31
N ALA A 308 -0.94 27.82 25.17
CA ALA A 308 -1.62 27.69 26.46
C ALA A 308 -3.10 27.25 26.34
N GLU A 309 -3.77 27.50 25.21
CA GLU A 309 -5.15 27.04 24.97
C GLU A 309 -5.30 25.53 24.72
N GLU A 310 -4.18 24.85 24.47
CA GLU A 310 -4.15 23.40 24.27
C GLU A 310 -3.76 22.63 25.52
N THR A 311 -3.06 23.29 26.43
CA THR A 311 -2.75 22.79 27.78
C THR A 311 -3.88 23.19 28.72
N GLY A 312 -4.40 22.30 29.56
CA GLY A 312 -5.68 22.43 30.29
C GLY A 312 -5.97 23.71 31.12
N GLU A 313 -5.07 24.69 31.20
CA GLU A 313 -5.17 25.94 31.96
C GLU A 313 -6.42 26.78 31.63
N SER A 314 -6.90 26.77 30.38
CA SER A 314 -8.11 27.52 30.02
C SER A 314 -9.41 26.89 30.53
N ARG A 315 -9.43 25.58 30.81
CA ARG A 315 -10.67 24.88 31.23
C ARG A 315 -10.98 25.05 32.71
N GLU A 316 -9.97 25.25 33.55
CA GLU A 316 -10.18 25.50 34.99
C GLU A 316 -10.69 26.93 35.25
N ALA A 317 -10.26 27.91 34.45
CA ALA A 317 -10.75 29.29 34.56
C ALA A 317 -12.24 29.46 34.18
N GLU A 318 -12.76 28.62 33.28
CA GLU A 318 -14.16 28.71 32.81
C GLU A 318 -15.13 27.85 33.65
N GLY A 319 -14.62 26.82 34.34
CA GLY A 319 -15.42 25.94 35.21
C GLY A 319 -15.65 26.47 36.63
N GLY A 320 -14.88 27.47 37.08
CA GLY A 320 -15.01 28.08 38.41
C GLY A 320 -16.04 29.21 38.53
N ALA A 321 -16.74 29.54 37.44
CA ALA A 321 -17.67 30.67 37.38
C ALA A 321 -19.15 30.28 37.21
N ARG A 322 -19.54 29.06 37.61
CA ARG A 322 -20.95 28.62 37.61
C ARG A 322 -21.41 28.10 38.95
#